data_AF-A0A9X4IEJ6-F1
#
_entry.id   AF-A0A9X4IEJ6-F1
#
_cell.length_a   1.000
_cell.length_b   1.000
_cell.length_c   1.000
_cell.angle_alpha   90.00
_cell.angle_beta   90.00
_cell.angle_gamma   90.00
#
_symmetry.space_group_name_H-M   'P 1'
#
loop_
_entity.id
_entity.type
_entity.pdbx_description
1 polymer ?
#
loop_
_entity_poly.entity_id
_entity_poly.type
_entity_poly.pdbx_seq_one_letter_code
_entity_poly.pdbx_strand_id
1 'polypeptide(L)' 'MAFAPLAHQMLPASLQNAATVHNRLVDAFIQMTRAELARQRDDYARDSLNELLDLLKNQLALAPDLLEPSLVRMVPVNQP' A
#
# COMPACT_ATOMS: atom_id res chain seq x y z
N MET A 1 -38.53 -7.46 4.77
CA MET A 1 -37.19 -7.52 4.15
C MET A 1 -36.26 -6.59 4.94
N ALA A 2 -35.50 -7.11 5.90
CA ALA A 2 -34.51 -6.31 6.63
C ALA A 2 -33.16 -6.46 5.94
N PHE A 3 -32.69 -5.40 5.28
CA PHE A 3 -31.32 -5.30 4.78
C PHE A 3 -30.41 -5.12 6.00
N ALA A 4 -29.66 -6.15 6.39
CA ALA A 4 -28.55 -5.95 7.31
C ALA A 4 -27.34 -5.51 6.47
N PRO A 5 -26.88 -4.25 6.59
CA PRO A 5 -25.63 -3.86 5.95
C PRO A 5 -24.52 -4.72 6.57
N LEU A 6 -23.74 -5.41 5.73
CA LEU A 6 -22.43 -5.90 6.16
C LEU A 6 -21.62 -4.65 6.48
N ALA A 7 -21.60 -4.29 7.77
CA ALA A 7 -20.81 -3.18 8.27
C ALA A 7 -19.37 -3.45 7.82
N HIS A 8 -18.88 -2.61 6.92
CA HIS A 8 -17.47 -2.59 6.54
C HIS A 8 -16.73 -2.27 7.84
N GLN A 9 -16.18 -3.31 8.48
CA GLN A 9 -15.43 -3.12 9.71
C GLN A 9 -14.22 -2.28 9.32
N MET A 10 -14.29 -0.99 9.62
CA MET A 10 -13.12 -0.11 9.58
C MET A 10 -12.01 -0.83 10.35
N LEU A 11 -10.83 -0.94 9.73
CA LEU A 11 -9.68 -1.53 10.39
C LEU A 11 -9.50 -0.86 11.76
N PRO A 12 -9.21 -1.61 12.83
CA PRO A 12 -8.88 -1.03 14.12
C PRO A 12 -7.89 0.12 13.96
N ALA A 13 -8.08 1.22 14.70
CA ALA A 13 -7.25 2.42 14.58
C ALA A 13 -5.75 2.13 14.74
N SER A 14 -5.38 1.13 15.55
CA SER A 14 -4.01 0.63 15.68
C SER A 14 -3.45 0.06 14.38
N LEU A 15 -4.25 -0.67 13.60
CA LEU A 15 -3.85 -1.21 12.31
C LEU A 15 -3.73 -0.12 11.25
N GLN A 16 -4.64 0.85 11.24
CA GLN A 16 -4.53 2.02 10.36
C GLN A 16 -3.27 2.84 10.65
N ASN A 17 -2.96 3.06 11.94
CA ASN A 17 -1.73 3.73 12.35
C ASN A 17 -0.49 2.92 11.96
N ALA A 18 -0.49 1.60 12.16
CA ALA A 18 0.61 0.74 11.75
C ALA A 18 0.85 0.80 10.23
N ALA A 19 -0.22 0.75 9.43
CA ALA A 19 -0.13 0.90 7.97
C ALA A 19 0.43 2.27 7.57
N THR A 20 -0.02 3.34 8.24
CA THR A 20 0.49 4.70 8.01
C THR A 20 1.98 4.82 8.33
N VAL A 21 2.43 4.26 9.46
CA VAL A 21 3.84 4.24 9.84
C VAL A 21 4.65 3.40 8.86
N HIS A 22 4.14 2.23 8.46
CA HIS A 22 4.77 1.38 7.47
C HIS A 22 5.00 2.11 6.14
N ASN A 23 3.97 2.77 5.59
CA ASN A 23 4.10 3.54 4.34
C ASN A 23 5.15 4.63 4.46
N ARG A 24 5.18 5.38 5.58
CA ARG A 24 6.21 6.40 5.83
C ARG A 24 7.62 5.83 5.90
N LEU A 25 7.79 4.64 6.47
CA LEU A 25 9.09 3.97 6.52
C LEU A 25 9.51 3.53 5.11
N VAL A 26 8.61 2.94 4.33
CA VAL A 26 8.87 2.55 2.93
C VAL A 26 9.26 3.77 2.09
N ASP A 27 8.55 4.90 2.22
CA ASP A 27 8.92 6.16 1.58
C ASP A 27 10.33 6.63 1.96
N ALA A 28 10.68 6.59 3.26
CA ALA A 28 12.00 6.95 3.73
C ALA A 28 13.10 6.04 3.14
N PHE A 29 12.85 4.73 3.08
CA PHE A 29 13.76 3.78 2.44
C PHE A 29 13.95 4.06 0.95
N ILE A 30 12.88 4.40 0.22
CA ILE A 30 12.98 4.79 -1.20
C ILE A 30 13.90 6.00 -1.37
N GLN A 31 13.75 7.02 -0.53
CA GLN A 31 14.61 8.22 -0.61
C GLN A 31 16.07 7.89 -0.31
N MET A 32 16.33 7.04 0.68
CA MET A 32 17.68 6.57 1.01
C MET A 32 18.30 5.77 -0.15
N THR A 33 17.56 4.82 -0.73
CA THR A 33 18.03 4.00 -1.85
C THR A 33 18.31 4.86 -3.09
N ARG A 34 17.50 5.90 -3.37
CA ARG A 34 17.79 6.88 -4.43
C ARG A 34 19.07 7.67 -4.16
N ALA A 35 19.28 8.11 -2.92
CA ALA A 35 20.47 8.84 -2.54
C ALA A 35 21.74 7.98 -2.67
N GLU A 36 21.65 6.70 -2.34
CA GLU A 36 22.75 5.75 -2.51
C GLU A 36 23.02 5.45 -3.98
N LEU A 37 21.98 5.20 -4.78
CA LEU A 37 22.09 4.98 -6.23
C LEU A 37 22.80 6.15 -6.94
N ALA A 38 22.53 7.39 -6.52
CA ALA A 38 23.17 8.58 -7.07
C ALA A 38 24.69 8.64 -6.81
N ARG A 39 25.18 7.95 -5.78
CA ARG A 39 26.59 7.89 -5.40
C ARG A 39 27.30 6.66 -5.98
N GLN A 40 26.55 5.65 -6.39
CA GLN A 40 27.08 4.37 -6.78
C GLN A 40 27.68 4.39 -8.20
N ARG A 41 28.92 3.89 -8.30
CA ARG A 41 29.69 3.78 -9.54
C ARG A 41 29.81 2.36 -10.07
N ASP A 42 29.56 1.37 -9.22
CA ASP A 42 29.57 -0.03 -9.59
C ASP A 42 28.23 -0.42 -10.25
N ASP A 43 28.30 -0.96 -11.47
CA ASP A 43 27.11 -1.26 -12.27
C ASP A 43 26.24 -2.33 -11.63
N TYR A 44 26.84 -3.37 -11.05
CA TYR A 44 26.10 -4.43 -10.37
C TYR A 44 25.31 -3.92 -9.16
N ALA A 45 25.94 -3.09 -8.33
CA ALA A 45 25.28 -2.46 -7.19
C ALA A 45 24.19 -1.48 -7.64
N ARG A 46 24.37 -0.76 -8.75
CA ARG A 46 23.34 0.12 -9.32
C ARG A 46 22.11 -0.68 -9.75
N ASP A 47 22.32 -1.79 -10.45
CA ASP A 47 21.23 -2.68 -10.89
C ASP A 47 20.48 -3.25 -9.69
N SER A 48 21.20 -3.73 -8.68
CA SER A 48 20.62 -4.23 -7.43
C SER A 48 19.79 -3.16 -6.69
N LEU A 49 20.27 -1.92 -6.65
CA LEU A 49 19.56 -0.79 -6.03
C LEU A 49 18.33 -0.36 -6.85
N ASN A 50 18.37 -0.48 -8.18
CA ASN A 50 17.21 -0.25 -9.04
C ASN A 50 16.12 -1.31 -8.83
N GLU A 51 16.49 -2.59 -8.76
CA GLU A 51 15.56 -3.68 -8.44
C GLU A 51 14.89 -3.45 -7.07
N LEU A 52 15.68 -3.07 -6.06
CA LEU A 52 15.16 -2.73 -4.74
C LEU A 52 14.18 -1.54 -4.79
N LEU A 53 14.50 -0.49 -5.56
CA LEU A 53 13.61 0.65 -5.73
C LEU A 53 12.27 0.25 -6.34
N ASP A 54 12.28 -0.63 -7.33
CA ASP A 54 11.04 -1.06 -7.99
C ASP A 54 10.19 -1.94 -7.07
N LEU A 55 10.81 -2.81 -6.28
CA LEU A 55 10.10 -3.57 -5.23
C LEU A 55 9.43 -2.64 -4.21
N LEU A 56 10.15 -1.62 -3.72
CA LEU A 56 9.63 -0.69 -2.71
C LEU A 56 8.48 0.18 -3.26
N LYS A 57 8.59 0.65 -4.52
CA LYS A 57 7.50 1.39 -5.19
C LYS A 57 6.26 0.51 -5.37
N ASN A 58 6.44 -0.75 -5.73
CA ASN A 58 5.34 -1.70 -5.90
C ASN A 58 4.62 -1.96 -4.57
N GLN A 59 5.35 -2.01 -3.44
CA GLN A 59 4.71 -2.13 -2.13
C GLN A 59 3.81 -0.93 -1.80
N LEU A 60 4.23 0.31 -2.12
CA LEU A 60 3.38 1.49 -1.93
C LEU A 60 2.17 1.52 -2.88
N ALA A 61 2.35 1.08 -4.12
CA ALA A 61 1.27 1.04 -5.11
C ALA A 61 0.15 0.05 -4.75
N LEU A 62 0.44 -0.95 -3.90
CA LEU A 62 -0.53 -1.93 -3.40
C LEU A 62 -1.22 -1.50 -2.09
N ALA A 63 -0.73 -0.45 -1.43
CA ALA A 63 -1.34 0.12 -0.22
C ALA A 63 -2.64 0.95 -0.38
N PRO A 64 -3.10 1.42 -1.58
CA PRO A 64 -4.30 2.26 -1.70
C PRO A 64 -5.58 1.59 -1.17
N ASP A 65 -5.70 0.26 -1.32
CA ASP A 65 -6.91 -0.49 -0.96
C ASP A 65 -7.18 -0.58 0.55
N LEU A 66 -6.21 -0.20 1.39
CA LEU A 66 -6.38 -0.21 2.86
C LEU A 66 -6.90 1.12 3.43
N LEU A 67 -6.97 2.17 2.60
CA LEU A 67 -7.27 3.54 3.05
C LEU A 67 -8.48 4.17 2.33
N GLU A 68 -8.98 3.57 1.25
CA GLU A 68 -10.18 4.05 0.57
C GLU A 68 -11.47 3.50 1.22
N PRO A 69 -12.41 4.38 1.66
CA PRO A 69 -13.75 3.94 2.03
C PRO A 69 -14.51 3.52 0.77
N SER A 70 -14.50 2.23 0.46
CA SER A 70 -15.22 1.68 -0.71
C SER A 70 -16.71 2.01 -0.64
N LEU A 71 -17.16 2.77 -1.65
CA LEU A 71 -18.54 3.14 -1.89
C LEU A 71 -19.43 1.91 -2.08
N VAL A 72 -20.55 1.90 -1.35
CA VAL A 72 -21.60 0.88 -1.31
C VAL A 72 -21.98 0.40 -2.72
N ARG A 73 -21.64 -0.85 -3.06
CA ARG A 73 -22.20 -1.53 -4.24
C ARG A 73 -23.39 -2.39 -3.80
N MET A 74 -24.61 -1.85 -3.92
CA MET A 74 -25.84 -2.64 -3.75
C MET A 74 -25.98 -3.61 -4.92
N VAL A 75 -25.93 -4.92 -4.66
CA VAL A 75 -26.30 -5.95 -5.64
C VAL A 75 -27.75 -6.33 -5.40
N PRO A 76 -28.63 -6.31 -6.42
CA PRO A 76 -30.00 -6.78 -6.28
C PRO A 76 -30.01 -8.30 -6.14
N VAL A 77 -30.64 -8.81 -5.07
CA VAL A 77 -30.90 -10.24 -4.88
C VAL A 77 -32.09 -10.63 -5.74
N ASN A 78 -31.86 -11.36 -6.83
CA ASN A 78 -32.90 -12.08 -7.56
C ASN A 78 -33.26 -13.36 -6.77
N GLN A 79 -34.47 -13.40 -6.19
CA GLN A 79 -35.13 -14.65 -5.81
C GLN A 79 -35.96 -15.16 -7.01
N PRO A 80 -35.91 -16.47 -7.27
CA PRO A 80 -37.12 -17.26 -7.03
C PRO A 80 -36.93 -18.30 -5.93
#